data_AF-A0A2D0NJP9-F1
#
_entry.id   AF-A0A2D0NJP9-F1
#
_cell.length_a   1.000
_cell.length_b   1.000
_cell.length_c   1.000
_cell.angle_alpha   90.00
_cell.angle_beta   90.00
_cell.angle_gamma   90.00
#
_symmetry.space_group_name_H-M   'P 1'
#
loop_
_entity.id
_entity.type
_entity.pdbx_description
1 polymer ?
#
loop_
_entity_poly.entity_id
_entity_poly.type
_entity_poly.pdbx_seq_one_letter_code
_entity_poly.pdbx_strand_id
1 'polypeptide(L)'
;MKLSLFAILLISFFPSPRLQAQRIIHFDNPSFEGEPADATVPVGWLPCEEGTTPDILPGFWGVYQEASEGDTYVGLITRGDGTWESITQRLDATLSPEECYKFTMDLARSATYNQYNRPIKLRVWGSSYKCEKKQLLLETDFVDHAFWKSYEVDFYPKVPVNYIIFEAFYQEGPYRHPGNILIDNLSPIKRCPRA
;
A
#
# COMPACT_ATOMS: atom_id res chain seq x y z
N MET A 1 41.95 68.49 1.71
CA MET A 1 42.43 67.11 1.45
C MET A 1 41.29 66.17 1.84
N LYS A 2 40.64 65.52 0.87
CA LYS A 2 39.35 64.83 1.04
C LYS A 2 39.55 63.47 1.74
N LEU A 3 38.90 63.24 2.89
CA LEU A 3 38.83 61.91 3.51
C LEU A 3 37.85 61.05 2.70
N SER A 4 38.34 59.96 2.13
CA SER A 4 37.54 58.95 1.42
C SER A 4 37.08 57.90 2.43
N LEU A 5 35.79 57.88 2.76
CA LEU A 5 35.18 56.83 3.58
C LEU A 5 34.98 55.57 2.72
N PHE A 6 35.75 54.52 2.98
CA PHE A 6 35.52 53.20 2.39
C PHE A 6 34.44 52.48 3.20
N ALA A 7 33.20 52.45 2.70
CA ALA A 7 32.12 51.66 3.27
C ALA A 7 32.34 50.17 2.92
N ILE A 8 32.75 49.37 3.91
CA ILE A 8 32.87 47.91 3.78
C ILE A 8 31.45 47.33 3.88
N LEU A 9 30.91 46.88 2.75
CA LEU A 9 29.63 46.18 2.68
C LEU A 9 29.82 44.74 3.16
N LEU A 10 29.57 44.47 4.44
CA LEU A 10 29.51 43.12 5.02
C LEU A 10 28.26 42.39 4.48
N ILE A 11 28.43 41.65 3.37
CA ILE A 11 27.41 40.74 2.86
C ILE A 11 27.32 39.56 3.83
N SER A 12 26.33 39.60 4.70
CA SER A 12 25.95 38.49 5.57
C SER A 12 25.37 37.37 4.72
N PHE A 13 26.17 36.32 4.46
CA PHE A 13 25.69 35.05 3.92
C PHE A 13 24.80 34.38 4.98
N PHE A 14 23.52 34.78 5.04
CA PHE A 14 22.52 34.00 5.75
C PHE A 14 22.32 32.69 4.98
N PRO A 15 22.60 31.51 5.58
CA PRO A 15 22.28 30.24 4.94
C PRO A 15 20.77 30.19 4.75
N SER A 16 20.33 30.25 3.50
CA SER A 16 18.93 30.08 3.15
C SER A 16 18.49 28.69 3.63
N PRO A 17 17.37 28.56 4.38
CA PRO A 17 16.85 27.26 4.72
C PRO A 17 16.52 26.54 3.40
N ARG A 18 17.17 25.40 3.16
CA ARG A 18 16.79 24.53 2.04
C ARG A 18 15.42 23.96 2.37
N LEU A 19 14.38 24.54 1.77
CA LEU A 19 13.07 23.91 1.63
C LEU A 19 13.29 22.63 0.81
N GLN A 20 13.46 21.51 1.51
CA GLN A 20 13.46 20.20 0.89
C GLN A 20 11.99 19.87 0.62
N ALA A 21 11.55 20.07 -0.63
CA ALA A 21 10.26 19.57 -1.08
C ALA A 21 10.20 18.06 -0.76
N GLN A 22 9.16 17.65 -0.03
CA GLN A 22 8.98 16.23 0.27
C GLN A 22 8.76 15.49 -1.04
N ARG A 23 9.60 14.50 -1.34
CA ARG A 23 9.38 13.61 -2.48
C ARG A 23 8.10 12.81 -2.21
N ILE A 24 7.11 12.98 -3.08
CA ILE A 24 5.91 12.15 -3.11
C ILE A 24 6.27 10.90 -3.92
N ILE A 25 5.90 9.73 -3.39
CA ILE A 25 6.20 8.42 -3.98
C ILE A 25 4.87 7.82 -4.40
N HIS A 26 4.78 7.40 -5.64
CA HIS A 26 3.53 6.90 -6.22
C HIS A 26 3.57 5.39 -6.36
N PHE A 27 2.41 4.77 -6.15
CA PHE A 27 2.17 3.41 -6.62
C PHE A 27 1.86 3.47 -8.12
N ASP A 28 2.31 2.48 -8.88
CA ASP A 28 1.80 2.22 -10.21
C ASP A 28 0.41 1.60 -10.09
N ASN A 29 -0.56 2.10 -10.87
CA ASN A 29 -1.94 1.62 -10.82
C ASN A 29 -2.52 1.52 -9.38
N PRO A 30 -2.61 2.66 -8.66
CA PRO A 30 -2.96 2.69 -7.23
C PRO A 30 -4.40 2.23 -6.92
N SER A 31 -5.28 2.23 -7.90
CA SER A 31 -6.68 1.75 -7.76
C SER A 31 -6.90 0.41 -8.48
N PHE A 32 -5.81 -0.26 -8.90
CA PHE A 32 -5.87 -1.59 -9.53
C PHE A 32 -6.73 -1.66 -10.80
N GLU A 33 -6.79 -0.53 -11.53
CA GLU A 33 -7.58 -0.37 -12.73
C GLU A 33 -7.20 -1.37 -13.83
N GLY A 34 -8.21 -1.91 -14.51
CA GLY A 34 -8.08 -2.84 -15.62
C GLY A 34 -9.43 -3.32 -16.14
N GLU A 35 -9.41 -4.24 -17.11
CA GLU A 35 -10.62 -4.97 -17.49
C GLU A 35 -10.97 -5.96 -16.36
N PRO A 36 -12.22 -5.99 -15.88
CA PRO A 36 -12.67 -7.01 -14.95
C PRO A 36 -12.30 -8.42 -15.42
N ALA A 37 -11.64 -9.20 -14.56
CA ALA A 37 -11.17 -10.54 -14.89
C ALA A 37 -10.91 -11.35 -13.62
N ASP A 38 -11.24 -12.64 -13.65
CA ASP A 38 -10.81 -13.57 -12.61
C ASP A 38 -9.37 -14.03 -12.83
N ALA A 39 -8.72 -14.45 -11.74
CA ALA A 39 -7.37 -15.03 -11.71
C ALA A 39 -6.30 -14.19 -12.46
N THR A 40 -6.41 -12.87 -12.38
CA THR A 40 -5.60 -11.91 -13.12
C THR A 40 -4.97 -10.88 -12.18
N VAL A 41 -3.64 -10.79 -12.20
CA VAL A 41 -2.91 -9.76 -11.43
C VAL A 41 -3.05 -8.40 -12.14
N PRO A 42 -3.47 -7.33 -11.44
CA PRO A 42 -3.55 -5.99 -12.02
C PRO A 42 -2.21 -5.52 -12.60
N VAL A 43 -2.26 -4.77 -13.69
CA VAL A 43 -1.05 -4.21 -14.32
C VAL A 43 -0.29 -3.33 -13.30
N GLY A 44 1.04 -3.47 -13.26
CA GLY A 44 1.90 -2.79 -12.30
C GLY A 44 2.10 -3.58 -10.99
N TRP A 45 1.35 -4.65 -10.76
CA TRP A 45 1.47 -5.52 -9.60
C TRP A 45 2.02 -6.89 -9.98
N LEU A 46 2.58 -7.60 -9.00
CA LEU A 46 3.22 -8.91 -9.20
C LEU A 46 2.75 -9.88 -8.12
N PRO A 47 2.51 -11.16 -8.46
CA PRO A 47 2.18 -12.17 -7.46
C PRO A 47 3.40 -12.55 -6.62
N CYS A 48 3.17 -12.96 -5.36
CA CYS A 48 4.21 -13.39 -4.43
C CYS A 48 4.03 -14.80 -3.89
N GLU A 49 2.93 -15.09 -3.21
CA GLU A 49 2.69 -16.47 -2.72
C GLU A 49 2.40 -17.42 -3.88
N GLU A 50 2.79 -18.68 -3.72
CA GLU A 50 2.42 -19.74 -4.66
C GLU A 50 0.89 -19.83 -4.77
N GLY A 51 0.39 -19.90 -6.01
CA GLY A 51 -1.05 -19.89 -6.26
C GLY A 51 -1.71 -18.53 -6.07
N THR A 52 -0.97 -17.41 -6.04
CA THR A 52 -1.58 -16.07 -6.09
C THR A 52 -2.22 -15.83 -7.46
N THR A 53 -3.54 -15.71 -7.49
CA THR A 53 -4.37 -15.46 -8.67
C THR A 53 -5.50 -14.51 -8.28
N PRO A 54 -5.19 -13.26 -7.95
CA PRO A 54 -6.18 -12.31 -7.46
C PRO A 54 -7.20 -12.02 -8.57
N ASP A 55 -8.33 -11.42 -8.19
CA ASP A 55 -9.34 -11.02 -9.16
C ASP A 55 -9.34 -9.50 -9.34
N ILE A 56 -9.50 -9.05 -10.58
CA ILE A 56 -9.87 -7.67 -10.92
C ILE A 56 -11.39 -7.61 -10.91
N LEU A 57 -11.94 -6.92 -9.93
CA LEU A 57 -13.37 -6.86 -9.59
C LEU A 57 -13.88 -5.43 -9.81
N PRO A 58 -15.20 -5.20 -9.92
CA PRO A 58 -16.32 -6.13 -9.75
C PRO A 58 -16.66 -6.94 -11.01
N GLY A 59 -17.60 -7.89 -10.90
CA GLY A 59 -18.23 -8.58 -12.03
C GLY A 59 -18.14 -10.11 -11.98
N PHE A 60 -17.18 -10.65 -11.23
CA PHE A 60 -16.94 -12.08 -11.11
C PHE A 60 -17.33 -12.61 -9.73
N TRP A 61 -17.59 -13.91 -9.64
CA TRP A 61 -17.81 -14.64 -8.38
C TRP A 61 -18.89 -14.07 -7.44
N GLY A 62 -19.87 -13.35 -7.99
CA GLY A 62 -20.93 -12.73 -7.20
C GLY A 62 -20.53 -11.44 -6.50
N VAL A 63 -19.39 -10.84 -6.86
CA VAL A 63 -18.93 -9.55 -6.33
C VAL A 63 -19.34 -8.42 -7.29
N TYR A 64 -20.22 -7.53 -6.82
CA TYR A 64 -20.80 -6.45 -7.65
C TYR A 64 -20.79 -5.08 -6.98
N GLN A 65 -20.05 -4.94 -5.87
CA GLN A 65 -19.89 -3.65 -5.23
C GLN A 65 -19.10 -2.71 -6.16
N GLU A 66 -19.51 -1.46 -6.27
CA GLU A 66 -18.79 -0.46 -7.06
C GLU A 66 -17.43 -0.14 -6.40
N ALA A 67 -16.44 0.21 -7.22
CA ALA A 67 -15.13 0.63 -6.77
C ALA A 67 -15.21 1.89 -5.89
N SER A 68 -14.25 2.06 -4.99
CA SER A 68 -14.14 3.30 -4.19
C SER A 68 -13.53 4.43 -5.02
N GLU A 69 -12.69 4.09 -6.00
CA GLU A 69 -12.11 4.99 -7.00
C GLU A 69 -12.04 4.25 -8.34
N GLY A 70 -12.25 4.97 -9.45
CA GLY A 70 -12.22 4.34 -10.77
C GLY A 70 -13.37 3.37 -11.02
N ASP A 71 -13.10 2.33 -11.82
CA ASP A 71 -14.09 1.35 -12.27
C ASP A 71 -13.84 -0.04 -11.67
N THR A 72 -12.62 -0.34 -11.21
CA THR A 72 -12.22 -1.67 -10.73
C THR A 72 -11.34 -1.60 -9.50
N TYR A 73 -11.14 -2.74 -8.86
CA TYR A 73 -10.32 -2.91 -7.66
C TYR A 73 -9.84 -4.36 -7.56
N VAL A 74 -8.92 -4.65 -6.64
CA VAL A 74 -8.39 -6.00 -6.47
C VAL A 74 -9.07 -6.74 -5.32
N GLY A 75 -9.38 -8.01 -5.54
CA GLY A 75 -9.76 -8.96 -4.50
C GLY A 75 -8.63 -9.95 -4.22
N LEU A 76 -8.26 -10.12 -2.95
CA LEU A 76 -7.35 -11.18 -2.49
C LEU A 76 -8.10 -12.18 -1.60
N ILE A 77 -7.72 -13.45 -1.69
CA ILE A 77 -8.36 -14.52 -0.91
C ILE A 77 -7.40 -15.32 0.00
N THR A 78 -7.96 -15.87 1.06
CA THR A 78 -7.39 -17.01 1.80
C THR A 78 -8.17 -18.27 1.45
N ARG A 79 -7.56 -19.45 1.59
CA ARG A 79 -8.15 -20.73 1.17
C ARG A 79 -8.30 -21.73 2.33
N GLY A 80 -9.16 -22.72 2.13
CA GLY A 80 -9.45 -23.75 3.14
C GLY A 80 -8.32 -24.74 3.38
N ASP A 81 -7.37 -24.84 2.45
CA ASP A 81 -6.13 -25.62 2.60
C ASP A 81 -5.05 -24.88 3.42
N GLY A 82 -5.28 -23.61 3.76
CA GLY A 82 -4.33 -22.77 4.49
C GLY A 82 -3.39 -21.97 3.61
N THR A 83 -3.56 -21.97 2.29
CA THR A 83 -2.85 -21.05 1.39
C THR A 83 -3.57 -19.70 1.32
N TRP A 84 -2.88 -18.67 0.82
CA TRP A 84 -3.42 -17.33 0.66
C TRP A 84 -2.73 -16.62 -0.50
N GLU A 85 -3.25 -15.45 -0.84
CA GLU A 85 -2.72 -14.61 -1.90
C GLU A 85 -1.93 -13.42 -1.36
N SER A 86 -0.89 -13.04 -2.10
CA SER A 86 -0.23 -11.76 -1.86
C SER A 86 0.33 -11.17 -3.13
N ILE A 87 0.19 -9.85 -3.28
CA ILE A 87 0.72 -9.08 -4.39
C ILE A 87 1.75 -8.07 -3.91
N THR A 88 2.70 -7.73 -4.78
CA THR A 88 3.73 -6.73 -4.51
C THR A 88 3.92 -5.79 -5.66
N GLN A 89 4.47 -4.62 -5.34
CA GLN A 89 4.95 -3.67 -6.33
C GLN A 89 6.28 -3.07 -5.88
N ARG A 90 7.13 -2.77 -6.86
CA ARG A 90 8.35 -1.99 -6.66
C ARG A 90 8.01 -0.50 -6.65
N LEU A 91 8.48 0.23 -5.64
CA LEU A 91 8.35 1.68 -5.57
C LEU A 91 9.33 2.37 -6.52
N ASP A 92 8.95 3.55 -7.03
CA ASP A 92 9.79 4.42 -7.85
C ASP A 92 10.96 5.06 -7.07
N ALA A 93 10.90 4.96 -5.73
CA ALA A 93 11.91 5.43 -4.80
C ALA A 93 12.03 4.50 -3.60
N THR A 94 13.26 4.31 -3.13
CA THR A 94 13.52 3.61 -1.86
C THR A 94 13.06 4.47 -0.68
N LEU A 95 12.21 3.92 0.19
CA LEU A 95 11.92 4.52 1.48
C LEU A 95 13.10 4.28 2.41
N SER A 96 13.69 5.36 2.91
CA SER A 96 14.86 5.27 3.78
C SER A 96 14.47 4.81 5.18
N PRO A 97 15.32 4.01 5.84
CA PRO A 97 15.19 3.79 7.28
C PRO A 97 15.14 5.11 8.06
N GLU A 98 14.56 5.06 9.26
CA GLU A 98 14.53 6.17 10.24
C GLU A 98 13.66 7.38 9.86
N GLU A 99 13.04 7.40 8.68
CA GLU A 99 12.02 8.39 8.32
C GLU A 99 10.62 7.82 8.50
N CYS A 100 9.67 8.66 8.91
CA CYS A 100 8.26 8.29 8.97
C CYS A 100 7.62 8.44 7.59
N TYR A 101 6.88 7.42 7.16
CA TYR A 101 6.08 7.44 5.94
C TYR A 101 4.63 7.11 6.25
N LYS A 102 3.74 7.61 5.40
CA LYS A 102 2.33 7.26 5.43
C LYS A 102 1.68 7.23 4.07
N PHE A 103 0.70 6.36 3.92
CA PHE A 103 -0.27 6.34 2.83
C PHE A 103 -1.61 5.83 3.34
N THR A 104 -2.62 5.82 2.49
CA THR A 104 -3.97 5.32 2.80
C THR A 104 -4.40 4.33 1.74
N MET A 105 -5.34 3.46 2.10
CA MET A 105 -6.00 2.53 1.18
C MET A 105 -7.44 2.33 1.63
N ASP A 106 -8.33 2.07 0.69
CA ASP A 106 -9.71 1.71 0.99
C ASP A 106 -9.84 0.18 1.05
N LEU A 107 -10.44 -0.31 2.14
CA LEU A 107 -10.69 -1.74 2.35
C LEU A 107 -12.18 -2.02 2.46
N ALA A 108 -12.56 -3.21 2.01
CA ALA A 108 -13.89 -3.77 2.18
C ALA A 108 -13.82 -5.31 2.16
N ARG A 109 -14.96 -5.94 2.42
CA ARG A 109 -15.16 -7.38 2.23
C ARG A 109 -16.47 -7.63 1.50
N SER A 110 -16.44 -8.48 0.49
CA SER A 110 -17.68 -8.97 -0.12
C SER A 110 -18.27 -10.14 0.67
N ALA A 111 -19.55 -10.03 1.06
CA ALA A 111 -20.30 -11.13 1.66
C ALA A 111 -20.81 -12.17 0.64
N THR A 112 -20.76 -11.83 -0.65
CA THR A 112 -21.29 -12.64 -1.75
C THR A 112 -20.19 -13.27 -2.61
N TYR A 113 -18.92 -13.04 -2.29
CA TYR A 113 -17.79 -13.69 -2.96
C TYR A 113 -17.90 -15.20 -2.80
N ASN A 114 -18.21 -15.89 -3.90
CA ASN A 114 -18.48 -17.31 -3.93
C ASN A 114 -17.34 -18.10 -3.29
N GLN A 115 -17.66 -18.93 -2.29
CA GLN A 115 -16.73 -19.74 -1.50
C GLN A 115 -15.72 -18.99 -0.61
N TYR A 116 -15.54 -17.67 -0.75
CA TYR A 116 -14.55 -16.87 -0.01
C TYR A 116 -15.18 -15.78 0.86
N ASN A 117 -16.37 -16.01 1.42
CA ASN A 117 -17.19 -14.95 2.01
C ASN A 117 -16.87 -14.55 3.47
N ARG A 118 -15.91 -15.19 4.13
CA ARG A 118 -15.56 -14.89 5.52
C ARG A 118 -14.58 -13.73 5.63
N PRO A 119 -14.62 -12.97 6.75
CA PRO A 119 -13.67 -11.89 6.98
C PRO A 119 -12.26 -12.41 7.20
N ILE A 120 -11.30 -11.66 6.70
CA ILE A 120 -9.86 -11.87 6.89
C ILE A 120 -9.22 -10.53 7.26
N LYS A 121 -7.93 -10.57 7.56
CA LYS A 121 -7.07 -9.43 7.80
C LYS A 121 -6.27 -9.10 6.54
N LEU A 122 -5.81 -7.87 6.46
CA LEU A 122 -4.72 -7.48 5.56
C LEU A 122 -3.44 -7.38 6.35
N ARG A 123 -2.35 -7.94 5.81
CA ARG A 123 -0.99 -7.59 6.21
C ARG A 123 -0.34 -6.75 5.13
N VAL A 124 0.31 -5.67 5.54
CA VAL A 124 1.15 -4.84 4.67
C VAL A 124 2.60 -5.05 5.10
N TRP A 125 3.45 -5.47 4.16
CA TRP A 125 4.87 -5.66 4.41
C TRP A 125 5.72 -4.69 3.59
N GLY A 126 6.83 -4.25 4.18
CA GLY A 126 7.88 -3.49 3.52
C GLY A 126 9.15 -4.31 3.39
N SER A 127 9.81 -4.23 2.24
CA SER A 127 11.04 -4.99 1.99
C SER A 127 11.98 -4.36 0.98
N SER A 128 13.27 -4.71 1.08
CA SER A 128 14.28 -4.33 0.09
C SER A 128 14.20 -5.18 -1.18
N TYR A 129 13.68 -6.41 -1.10
CA TYR A 129 13.65 -7.39 -2.18
C TYR A 129 12.22 -7.83 -2.49
N LYS A 130 11.98 -8.17 -3.77
CA LYS A 130 10.68 -8.63 -4.27
C LYS A 130 10.18 -9.84 -3.45
N CYS A 131 8.96 -9.76 -2.96
CA CYS A 131 8.24 -10.83 -2.23
C CYS A 131 8.86 -11.31 -0.91
N GLU A 132 9.99 -10.74 -0.45
CA GLU A 132 10.49 -11.01 0.89
C GLU A 132 9.64 -10.25 1.91
N LYS A 133 9.05 -10.94 2.90
CA LYS A 133 8.29 -10.31 3.99
C LYS A 133 9.23 -9.89 5.11
N LYS A 134 9.84 -8.70 5.00
CA LYS A 134 10.91 -8.27 5.91
C LYS A 134 10.42 -7.53 7.15
N GLN A 135 9.54 -6.54 6.96
CA GLN A 135 8.98 -5.77 8.06
C GLN A 135 7.47 -5.68 7.89
N LEU A 136 6.73 -6.13 8.91
CA LEU A 136 5.30 -5.88 9.00
C LEU A 136 5.08 -4.39 9.27
N LEU A 137 4.39 -3.71 8.36
CA LEU A 137 4.07 -2.28 8.44
C LEU A 137 2.69 -2.07 9.05
N LEU A 138 1.74 -2.93 8.70
CA LEU A 138 0.39 -2.95 9.24
C LEU A 138 -0.14 -4.39 9.27
N GLU A 139 -0.87 -4.73 10.31
CA GLU A 139 -1.84 -5.84 10.30
C GLU A 139 -3.18 -5.27 10.77
N THR A 140 -4.24 -5.47 10.01
CA THR A 140 -5.59 -5.04 10.42
C THR A 140 -6.21 -6.04 11.39
N ASP A 141 -7.26 -5.61 12.09
CA ASP A 141 -8.26 -6.55 12.57
C ASP A 141 -9.00 -7.20 11.39
N PHE A 142 -9.87 -8.17 11.67
CA PHE A 142 -10.73 -8.76 10.65
C PHE A 142 -11.58 -7.67 9.97
N VAL A 143 -11.45 -7.53 8.66
CA VAL A 143 -12.25 -6.60 7.85
C VAL A 143 -13.60 -7.27 7.59
N ASP A 144 -14.62 -6.89 8.36
CA ASP A 144 -15.95 -7.50 8.31
C ASP A 144 -17.02 -6.65 7.62
N HIS A 145 -16.71 -5.39 7.32
CA HIS A 145 -17.63 -4.43 6.70
C HIS A 145 -17.68 -4.58 5.18
N ALA A 146 -18.90 -4.44 4.65
CA ALA A 146 -19.13 -4.46 3.21
C ALA A 146 -18.77 -3.12 2.55
N PHE A 147 -19.11 -1.98 3.17
CA PHE A 147 -18.81 -0.68 2.60
C PHE A 147 -17.32 -0.32 2.74
N TRP A 148 -16.80 0.39 1.75
CA TRP A 148 -15.43 0.90 1.74
C TRP A 148 -15.17 1.76 2.97
N LYS A 149 -14.01 1.54 3.60
CA LYS A 149 -13.46 2.40 4.64
C LYS A 149 -12.00 2.63 4.38
N SER A 150 -11.56 3.87 4.60
CA SER A 150 -10.15 4.24 4.47
C SER A 150 -9.35 3.83 5.69
N TYR A 151 -8.21 3.20 5.45
CA TYR A 151 -7.20 2.81 6.43
C TYR A 151 -5.95 3.64 6.21
N GLU A 152 -5.40 4.21 7.28
CA GLU A 152 -4.07 4.84 7.25
C GLU A 152 -3.01 3.80 7.59
N VAL A 153 -1.91 3.83 6.82
CA VAL A 153 -0.70 3.04 7.07
C VAL A 153 0.41 4.04 7.39
N ASP A 154 0.74 4.21 8.67
CA ASP A 154 1.88 5.01 9.12
C ASP A 154 2.99 4.10 9.66
N PHE A 155 4.22 4.31 9.20
CA PHE A 155 5.31 3.39 9.54
C PHE A 155 6.69 4.05 9.49
N TYR A 156 7.61 3.45 10.26
CA TYR A 156 9.03 3.75 10.24
C TYR A 156 9.78 2.54 9.67
N PRO A 157 10.35 2.62 8.46
CA PRO A 157 11.17 1.54 7.92
C PRO A 157 12.38 1.29 8.83
N LYS A 158 12.61 0.02 9.17
CA LYS A 158 13.79 -0.50 9.87
C LYS A 158 14.88 -0.95 8.88
N VAL A 159 14.49 -1.16 7.64
CA VAL A 159 15.35 -1.50 6.49
C VAL A 159 14.92 -0.64 5.31
N PRO A 160 15.78 -0.47 4.27
CA PRO A 160 15.36 0.22 3.06
C PRO A 160 14.17 -0.51 2.42
N VAL A 161 13.08 0.21 2.13
CA VAL A 161 11.88 -0.39 1.51
C VAL A 161 11.84 0.01 0.05
N ASN A 162 11.99 -0.99 -0.82
CA ASN A 162 11.82 -0.87 -2.27
C ASN A 162 10.52 -1.50 -2.75
N TYR A 163 9.92 -2.38 -1.94
CA TYR A 163 8.73 -3.14 -2.27
C TYR A 163 7.72 -3.04 -1.13
N ILE A 164 6.46 -2.81 -1.49
CA ILE A 164 5.30 -2.98 -0.61
C ILE A 164 4.59 -4.27 -1.05
N ILE A 165 4.13 -5.05 -0.07
CA ILE A 165 3.42 -6.31 -0.28
C ILE A 165 2.10 -6.22 0.46
N PHE A 166 1.00 -6.56 -0.22
CA PHE A 166 -0.31 -6.76 0.37
C PHE A 166 -0.61 -8.24 0.42
N GLU A 167 -0.95 -8.72 1.62
CA GLU A 167 -1.14 -10.13 1.90
C GLU A 167 -2.49 -10.37 2.57
N ALA A 168 -3.30 -11.24 1.95
CA ALA A 168 -4.48 -11.80 2.58
C ALA A 168 -4.06 -12.72 3.73
N PHE A 169 -4.63 -12.53 4.92
CA PHE A 169 -4.22 -13.27 6.11
C PHE A 169 -5.39 -13.51 7.06
N TYR A 170 -5.43 -14.62 7.78
CA TYR A 170 -6.44 -14.83 8.83
C TYR A 170 -5.84 -14.61 10.23
N GLN A 171 -4.99 -15.50 10.70
CA GLN A 171 -4.34 -15.48 12.01
C GLN A 171 -3.21 -16.51 12.06
N GLU A 172 -2.31 -16.38 13.04
CA GLU A 172 -1.27 -17.37 13.28
C GLU A 172 -1.87 -18.72 13.76
N GLY A 173 -1.15 -19.80 13.49
CA GLY A 173 -1.49 -21.14 13.94
C GLY A 173 -2.32 -21.96 12.93
N PRO A 174 -3.02 -23.02 13.38
CA PRO A 174 -3.64 -24.02 12.50
C PRO A 174 -4.99 -23.59 11.92
N TYR A 175 -5.52 -22.45 12.36
CA TYR A 175 -6.78 -21.93 11.86
C TYR A 175 -6.64 -21.62 10.36
N ARG A 176 -7.68 -21.89 9.59
CA ARG A 176 -7.73 -21.62 8.16
C ARG A 176 -9.17 -21.54 7.74
N HIS A 177 -9.49 -20.57 6.92
CA HIS A 177 -10.79 -20.50 6.29
C HIS A 177 -10.72 -19.77 4.95
N PRO A 178 -11.62 -20.11 4.02
CA PRO A 178 -11.83 -19.34 2.82
C PRO A 178 -12.43 -17.97 3.13
N GLY A 179 -11.75 -16.90 2.74
CA GLY A 179 -12.17 -15.52 3.01
C GLY A 179 -11.61 -14.55 2.00
N ASN A 180 -12.09 -13.31 1.99
CA ASN A 180 -11.68 -12.28 1.03
C ASN A 180 -11.45 -10.93 1.68
N ILE A 181 -10.60 -10.15 1.02
CA ILE A 181 -10.42 -8.73 1.25
C ILE A 181 -10.36 -8.00 -0.08
N LEU A 182 -11.04 -6.86 -0.14
CA LEU A 182 -11.06 -5.97 -1.29
C LEU A 182 -10.17 -4.78 -0.96
N ILE A 183 -9.35 -4.35 -1.92
CA ILE A 183 -8.37 -3.27 -1.75
C ILE A 183 -8.49 -2.33 -2.93
N ASP A 184 -8.53 -1.03 -2.65
CA ASP A 184 -8.66 0.01 -3.66
C ASP A 184 -8.04 1.35 -3.21
N ASN A 185 -7.91 2.30 -4.14
CA ASN A 185 -7.65 3.73 -3.91
C ASN A 185 -6.44 4.02 -3.00
N LEU A 186 -5.27 3.50 -3.39
CA LEU A 186 -4.04 3.79 -2.67
C LEU A 186 -3.66 5.26 -2.85
N SER A 187 -3.50 5.99 -1.75
CA SER A 187 -2.89 7.33 -1.84
C SER A 187 -1.37 7.24 -2.04
N PRO A 188 -0.73 8.29 -2.58
CA PRO A 188 0.72 8.34 -2.67
C PRO A 188 1.37 8.24 -1.29
N ILE A 189 2.52 7.56 -1.22
CA ILE A 189 3.33 7.48 -0.01
C ILE A 189 4.02 8.83 0.19
N LYS A 190 3.81 9.42 1.38
CA LYS A 190 4.37 10.70 1.79
C LYS A 190 5.14 10.54 3.08
N ARG A 191 6.13 11.40 3.30
CA ARG A 191 6.74 11.51 4.63
C ARG A 191 5.71 12.05 5.61
N CYS A 192 5.70 11.55 6.83
CA CYS A 192 4.83 12.10 7.87
C CYS A 192 5.20 13.58 8.12
N PRO A 193 4.25 14.43 8.49
CA PRO A 193 4.54 15.78 8.95
C PRO A 193 5.55 15.71 10.10
N ARG A 194 6.62 16.50 10.04
CA ARG A 194 7.48 16.70 11.21
C ARG A 194 6.72 17.57 12.20
N ALA A 195 6.66 17.15 13.46
CA ALA A 195 6.14 17.96 14.55
C ALA A 195 7.01 19.21 14.78
#